data_AF-A0A0H1RAM9-F1
#
_entry.id   AF-A0A0H1RAM9-F1
#
_cell.length_a   1.000
_cell.length_b   1.000
_cell.length_c   1.000
_cell.angle_alpha   90.00
_cell.angle_beta   90.00
_cell.angle_gamma   90.00
#
_symmetry.space_group_name_H-M   'P 1'
#
loop_
_entity.id
_entity.type
_entity.pdbx_description
1 polymer ?
#
loop_
_entity_poly.entity_id
_entity_poly.type
_entity_poly.pdbx_seq_one_letter_code
_entity_poly.pdbx_strand_id
1 'polypeptide(L)'
;MRFKGLDLNLLVALDALMTERNLTAAARSINLSQPAMSAAVGRLRAYFRDELFTMRGRELVITPRAAGLAPAVREALLVLSF
;
A
#
# COMPACT_ATOMS: atom_id res chain seq x y z
N MET A 1 -6.61 15.83 -3.52
CA MET A 1 -8.06 15.51 -3.45
C MET A 1 -8.21 14.10 -2.88
N ARG A 2 -9.18 13.85 -2.00
CA ARG A 2 -9.43 12.52 -1.41
C ARG A 2 -10.81 12.03 -1.84
N PHE A 3 -10.89 10.85 -2.42
CA PHE A 3 -12.15 10.19 -2.75
C PHE A 3 -12.55 9.27 -1.60
N LYS A 4 -13.60 9.63 -0.86
CA LYS A 4 -14.06 8.88 0.32
C LYS A 4 -12.99 8.63 1.40
N GLY A 5 -11.93 9.45 1.43
CA GLY A 5 -10.80 9.29 2.34
C GLY A 5 -9.58 8.53 1.77
N LEU A 6 -9.67 8.01 0.55
CA LEU A 6 -8.56 7.42 -0.19
C LEU A 6 -8.01 8.42 -1.21
N ASP A 7 -6.70 8.58 -1.27
CA ASP A 7 -6.02 9.40 -2.29
C ASP A 7 -5.03 8.56 -3.11
N LEU A 8 -4.64 9.07 -4.29
CA LEU A 8 -3.77 8.36 -5.23
C LEU A 8 -2.42 7.97 -4.62
N ASN A 9 -1.88 8.79 -3.71
CA ASN A 9 -0.62 8.49 -3.02
C ASN A 9 -0.74 7.22 -2.14
N LEU A 10 -1.92 6.97 -1.56
CA LEU A 10 -2.18 5.73 -0.82
C LEU A 10 -2.26 4.50 -1.75
N LEU A 11 -2.78 4.65 -2.97
CA LEU A 11 -2.78 3.57 -3.97
C LEU A 11 -1.35 3.24 -4.44
N VAL A 12 -0.53 4.25 -4.67
CA VAL A 12 0.90 4.08 -5.01
C VAL A 12 1.65 3.39 -3.86
N ALA A 13 1.40 3.80 -2.61
CA ALA A 13 1.99 3.13 -1.45
C ALA A 13 1.53 1.67 -1.32
N LEU A 14 0.25 1.39 -1.59
CA LEU A 14 -0.31 0.05 -1.54
C LEU A 14 0.34 -0.88 -2.57
N ASP A 15 0.49 -0.46 -3.83
CA ASP A 15 1.15 -1.25 -4.88
C ASP A 15 2.64 -1.47 -4.58
N ALA A 16 3.35 -0.45 -4.08
CA ALA A 16 4.74 -0.58 -3.65
C ALA A 16 4.91 -1.64 -2.53
N LEU A 17 4.02 -1.65 -1.53
CA LEU A 17 4.04 -2.64 -0.44
C LEU A 17 3.73 -4.05 -0.92
N MET A 18 2.82 -4.19 -1.89
CA MET A 18 2.48 -5.47 -2.52
C MET A 18 3.62 -6.03 -3.37
N THR A 19 4.42 -5.15 -3.97
CA THR A 19 5.56 -5.53 -4.81
C THR A 19 6.77 -5.88 -3.97
N GLU A 20 7.17 -5.00 -3.05
CA GLU A 20 8.44 -5.13 -2.33
C GLU A 20 8.38 -6.10 -1.15
N ARG A 21 7.19 -6.34 -0.57
CA ARG A 21 7.02 -7.17 0.66
C ARG A 21 7.98 -6.77 1.79
N ASN A 22 8.34 -5.49 1.83
CA ASN A 22 9.24 -4.92 2.80
C ASN A 22 8.93 -3.42 2.93
N LEU A 23 8.64 -2.98 4.16
CA LEU A 23 8.18 -1.61 4.41
C LEU A 23 9.23 -0.56 4.01
N THR A 24 10.51 -0.82 4.28
CA THR A 24 11.60 0.10 3.98
C THR A 24 11.91 0.14 2.48
N ALA A 25 11.93 -1.03 1.81
CA ALA A 25 12.12 -1.08 0.37
C ALA A 25 10.96 -0.42 -0.38
N ALA A 26 9.71 -0.67 0.03
CA ALA A 26 8.53 -0.01 -0.51
C ALA A 26 8.64 1.52 -0.36
N ALA A 27 9.02 2.02 0.83
CA ALA A 27 9.19 3.45 1.05
C ALA A 27 10.22 4.05 0.08
N ARG A 28 11.39 3.40 -0.06
CA ARG A 28 12.46 3.84 -0.96
C ARG A 28 12.03 3.84 -2.43
N SER A 29 11.29 2.83 -2.87
CA SER A 29 10.85 2.68 -4.27
C SER A 29 10.01 3.87 -4.77
N ILE A 30 9.31 4.55 -3.86
CA ILE A 30 8.44 5.70 -4.17
C ILE A 30 8.91 6.99 -3.49
N ASN A 31 10.20 7.08 -3.14
CA ASN A 31 10.85 8.26 -2.55
C ASN A 31 10.19 8.77 -1.24
N LEU A 32 9.65 7.85 -0.43
CA LEU A 32 9.14 8.14 0.90
C LEU A 32 10.15 7.76 1.99
N SER A 33 10.06 8.44 3.12
CA SER A 33 10.69 7.97 4.36
C SER A 33 9.92 6.77 4.93
N GLN A 34 10.59 5.92 5.70
CA GLN A 34 9.92 4.81 6.38
C GLN A 34 8.80 5.28 7.32
N PRO A 35 8.94 6.39 8.10
CA PRO A 35 7.84 6.92 8.90
C PRO A 35 6.63 7.35 8.05
N ALA A 36 6.85 7.97 6.90
CA ALA A 36 5.77 8.35 5.98
C ALA A 36 5.06 7.11 5.41
N MET A 37 5.80 6.05 5.09
CA MET A 37 5.22 4.77 4.67
C MET A 37 4.40 4.10 5.79
N SER A 38 4.91 4.10 7.03
CA SER A 38 4.15 3.59 8.19
C SER A 38 2.83 4.36 8.38
N ALA A 39 2.86 5.69 8.26
CA ALA A 39 1.65 6.51 8.31
C ALA A 39 0.69 6.23 7.14
N ALA A 40 1.20 5.91 5.94
CA ALA A 40 0.38 5.47 4.82
C ALA A 40 -0.30 4.13 5.09
N VAL A 41 0.42 3.15 5.66
CA VAL A 41 -0.16 1.87 6.10
C VAL A 41 -1.29 2.08 7.10
N GLY A 42 -1.09 2.92 8.12
CA GLY A 42 -2.14 3.25 9.08
C GLY A 42 -3.42 3.81 8.43
N ARG A 43 -3.26 4.69 7.45
CA ARG A 43 -4.40 5.24 6.68
C ARG A 43 -5.08 4.19 5.81
N LEU A 44 -4.32 3.33 5.13
CA LEU A 44 -4.86 2.22 4.34
C LEU A 44 -5.67 1.26 5.22
N ARG A 45 -5.14 0.90 6.39
CA ARG A 45 -5.83 0.04 7.36
C ARG A 45 -7.14 0.65 7.83
N ALA A 46 -7.13 1.93 8.18
CA ALA A 46 -8.33 2.64 8.62
C ALA A 46 -9.40 2.69 7.51
N TYR A 47 -8.98 2.92 6.26
CA TYR A 47 -9.90 3.00 5.11
C TYR A 47 -10.52 1.63 4.78
N PHE A 48 -9.69 0.58 4.64
CA PHE A 48 -10.15 -0.75 4.27
C PHE A 48 -10.71 -1.56 5.43
N ARG A 49 -10.52 -1.09 6.68
CA ARG A 49 -10.87 -1.82 7.92
C ARG A 49 -10.27 -3.23 7.93
N ASP A 50 -9.01 -3.32 7.55
CA ASP A 50 -8.25 -4.57 7.41
C ASP A 50 -6.78 -4.28 7.70
N GLU A 51 -6.04 -5.23 8.27
CA GLU A 51 -4.61 -5.05 8.56
C GLU A 51 -3.76 -4.87 7.30
N LEU A 52 -4.20 -5.44 6.17
CA LEU A 52 -3.59 -5.49 4.83
C LEU A 52 -2.21 -6.13 4.75
N PHE A 53 -1.36 -5.81 5.73
CA PHE A 53 0.01 -6.27 5.91
C PHE A 53 0.20 -6.63 7.37
N THR A 54 0.81 -7.77 7.64
CA THR A 54 1.12 -8.27 8.98
C THR A 54 2.56 -8.74 9.02
N MET A 55 3.16 -8.81 10.20
CA MET A 55 4.50 -9.37 10.38
C MET A 55 4.39 -10.83 10.78
N ARG A 56 5.02 -11.72 10.02
CA ARG A 56 5.29 -13.10 10.44
C ARG A 56 6.80 -13.21 10.67
N GLY A 57 7.23 -13.09 11.93
CA GLY A 57 8.64 -12.95 12.25
C GLY A 57 9.22 -11.66 11.64
N ARG A 58 10.12 -11.80 10.66
CA ARG A 58 10.74 -10.67 9.95
C ARG A 58 10.17 -10.42 8.54
N GLU A 59 9.18 -11.21 8.15
CA GLU A 59 8.56 -11.12 6.83
C GLU A 59 7.26 -10.32 6.87
N LEU A 60 7.07 -9.45 5.86
CA LEU A 60 5.81 -8.73 5.65
C LEU A 60 4.86 -9.61 4.83
N VAL A 61 3.83 -10.14 5.48
CA VAL A 61 2.83 -11.00 4.86
C VAL A 61 1.57 -10.19 4.59
N ILE A 62 1.00 -10.33 3.39
CA ILE A 62 -0.27 -9.66 3.04
C ILE A 62 -1.47 -10.46 3.50
N THR A 63 -2.57 -9.76 3.81
CA THR A 63 -3.86 -10.40 4.06
C THR A 63 -4.51 -10.86 2.74
N PRO A 64 -5.47 -11.80 2.79
CA PRO A 64 -6.27 -12.16 1.61
C PRO A 64 -6.98 -10.95 0.99
N ARG A 65 -7.42 -9.98 1.80
CA ARG A 65 -8.05 -8.75 1.31
C ARG A 65 -7.07 -7.91 0.50
N ALA A 66 -5.85 -7.70 1.01
CA ALA A 66 -4.81 -7.01 0.26
C ALA A 66 -4.52 -7.74 -1.06
N ALA A 67 -4.39 -9.08 -1.05
CA ALA A 67 -4.19 -9.85 -2.26
C ALA A 67 -5.30 -9.63 -3.31
N GLY A 68 -6.57 -9.58 -2.88
CA GLY A 68 -7.70 -9.31 -3.76
C GLY A 68 -7.76 -7.89 -4.31
N LEU A 69 -7.17 -6.91 -3.61
CA LEU A 69 -7.11 -5.52 -4.06
C LEU A 69 -6.00 -5.28 -5.12
N ALA A 70 -4.93 -6.08 -5.09
CA ALA A 70 -3.73 -5.84 -5.89
C ALA A 70 -3.98 -5.67 -7.40
N PRO A 71 -4.80 -6.51 -8.07
CA PRO A 71 -5.03 -6.38 -9.50
C PRO A 71 -5.70 -5.06 -9.86
N ALA A 72 -6.75 -4.68 -9.14
CA ALA A 72 -7.52 -3.46 -9.40
C ALA A 72 -6.69 -2.19 -9.14
N VAL A 73 -5.85 -2.20 -8.10
CA VAL A 73 -4.95 -1.07 -7.79
C VAL A 73 -3.92 -0.90 -8.91
N ARG A 74 -3.32 -2.00 -9.36
CA ARG A 74 -2.33 -1.98 -10.44
C ARG A 74 -2.90 -1.48 -11.75
N GLU A 75 -4.08 -1.99 -12.12
CA GLU A 75 -4.79 -1.55 -13.32
C GLU A 75 -5.12 -0.05 -13.26
N ALA A 76 -5.66 0.42 -12.14
CA ALA A 76 -5.98 1.85 -11.96
C ALA A 76 -4.73 2.73 -12.08
N LEU A 77 -3.60 2.33 -11.51
CA LEU A 77 -2.34 3.08 -11.63
C LEU A 77 -1.82 3.08 -13.07
N LEU A 78 -1.86 1.93 -13.76
CA LEU A 78 -1.45 1.85 -15.18
C LEU A 78 -2.27 2.80 -16.05
N VAL A 79 -3.59 2.84 -15.87
CA VAL A 79 -4.49 3.73 -16.63
C VAL A 79 -4.21 5.21 -16.37
N LEU A 80 -3.72 5.57 -15.18
CA LEU A 80 -3.42 6.96 -14.82
C LEU A 80 -1.99 7.39 -15.16
N SER A 81 -1.14 6.48 -15.63
CA SER A 81 0.29 6.71 -15.88
C SER A 81 0.60 7.13 -17.33
N PHE A 82 -0.42 7.44 -18.14
CA PHE A 82 -0.29 7.87 -19.53
C PHE A 82 -0.01 9.37 -19.66
#